data_AF-C6LE81-F1
#
_entry.id   AF-C6LE81-F1
#
_cell.length_a   1.000
_cell.length_b   1.000
_cell.length_c   1.000
_cell.angle_alpha   90.00
_cell.angle_beta   90.00
_cell.angle_gamma   90.00
#
_symmetry.space_group_name_H-M   'P 1'
#
loop_
_entity.id
_entity.type
_entity.pdbx_description
1 polymer ?
#
loop_
_entity_poly.entity_id
_entity_poly.type
_entity_poly.pdbx_seq_one_letter_code
_entity_poly.pdbx_strand_id
1 'polypeptide(L)'
;MIFGGLQMFRSLPQYDVIKTEEIADVKSTGTLLRHRKSGARILLLENNDENKVFGIGFRTPPSDSTGVAHILEHSVLCGSEKFPSKDPFVELAKGSLNTFLNAMTYPDKTVYPIASCNFQDFCNLMEVYMDAVFFPNIYHKEEIFRQEGWSYILENPEDELTCNGVVYNEMKGAFSSPDDMLDREIMNSLFPDTPYGVESGGDPKVIPELKYSDFLSFHSRYYHPSNCYIYLYGDMDMEERLAWLDREYLCRYDAMEIDSAIPLQKPFDKPAELTIAYPVSEAEEEKDNTYLAWNVVVGEASDVNLSFAMAVLEYVLLSAPGAPLKQALLDAGIGKDIEGGYDGGILQPVFSVVAKFANAEDKDKFVSVIRETLQKLADAGLEKKALLAAINNLEFKFREADYGNFPRGLMYGIDTFDSWLYDDNAPFDYLKQLEVCQFLKEQTKGRYFEELIKSFLIENTHASVIVMEPECNLTAKEDERV
;
A
#
# COMPACT_ATOMS: atom_id res chain seq x y z
N MET A 1 14.75 -1.27 -35.83
CA MET A 1 14.64 0.18 -36.15
C MET A 1 14.41 0.90 -34.84
N ILE A 2 15.44 1.56 -34.29
CA ILE A 2 15.47 2.07 -32.89
C ILE A 2 15.49 3.61 -32.90
N PHE A 3 14.55 4.27 -33.62
CA PHE A 3 14.53 5.73 -33.72
C PHE A 3 13.13 6.37 -33.61
N GLY A 4 12.12 5.63 -33.15
CA GLY A 4 10.74 6.14 -33.03
C GLY A 4 10.47 6.97 -31.76
N GLY A 5 10.92 6.51 -30.59
CA GLY A 5 10.49 7.10 -29.30
C GLY A 5 11.05 8.50 -28.98
N LEU A 6 12.31 8.79 -29.36
CA LEU A 6 12.95 10.08 -29.04
C LEU A 6 12.41 11.27 -29.85
N GLN A 7 11.54 11.02 -30.83
CA GLN A 7 10.90 12.05 -31.64
C GLN A 7 9.55 12.51 -31.08
N MET A 8 8.86 11.70 -30.27
CA MET A 8 7.46 11.94 -29.87
C MET A 8 7.25 13.20 -29.00
N PHE A 9 8.18 13.55 -28.11
CA PHE A 9 7.96 14.64 -27.14
C PHE A 9 8.73 15.94 -27.43
N ARG A 10 9.34 16.08 -28.62
CA ARG A 10 10.09 17.31 -28.99
C ARG A 10 9.21 18.55 -29.06
N SER A 11 7.90 18.37 -29.20
CA SER A 11 6.88 19.42 -29.30
C SER A 11 6.40 19.96 -27.94
N LEU A 12 6.78 19.32 -26.82
CA LEU A 12 6.41 19.77 -25.47
C LEU A 12 7.62 20.28 -24.68
N PRO A 13 8.03 21.55 -24.88
CA PRO A 13 9.19 22.14 -24.19
C PRO A 13 9.00 22.29 -22.68
N GLN A 14 7.85 21.93 -22.12
CA GLN A 14 7.54 21.98 -20.69
C GLN A 14 8.03 20.74 -19.93
N TYR A 15 8.40 19.67 -20.65
CA TYR A 15 8.79 18.41 -20.04
C TYR A 15 10.22 18.02 -20.43
N ASP A 16 10.95 17.45 -19.47
CA ASP A 16 12.18 16.72 -19.71
C ASP A 16 11.87 15.23 -19.77
N VAL A 17 12.22 14.60 -20.90
CA VAL A 17 12.19 13.14 -21.01
C VAL A 17 13.42 12.60 -20.31
N ILE A 18 13.21 11.88 -19.21
CA ILE A 18 14.28 11.30 -18.40
C ILE A 18 14.70 9.96 -19.00
N LYS A 19 13.72 9.12 -19.35
CA LYS A 19 13.95 7.77 -19.84
C LYS A 19 12.79 7.31 -20.71
N THR A 20 13.09 6.56 -21.78
CA THR A 20 12.09 5.84 -22.57
C THR A 20 12.58 4.42 -22.81
N GLU A 21 11.73 3.42 -22.55
CA GLU A 21 12.05 2.01 -22.73
C GLU A 21 10.85 1.23 -23.25
N GLU A 22 11.11 0.20 -24.05
CA GLU A 22 10.11 -0.82 -24.38
C GLU A 22 9.99 -1.79 -23.20
N ILE A 23 8.78 -1.97 -22.68
CA ILE A 23 8.47 -2.91 -21.61
C ILE A 23 7.71 -4.08 -22.24
N ALA A 24 8.47 -5.04 -22.76
CA ALA A 24 7.93 -6.15 -23.54
C ALA A 24 6.89 -6.99 -22.76
N ASP A 25 7.14 -7.17 -21.47
CA ASP A 25 6.32 -7.91 -20.52
C ASP A 25 4.87 -7.43 -20.50
N VAL A 26 4.66 -6.11 -20.50
CA VAL A 26 3.34 -5.46 -20.50
C VAL A 26 2.99 -4.82 -21.86
N LYS A 27 3.73 -5.16 -22.93
CA LYS A 27 3.51 -4.72 -24.31
C LYS A 27 3.31 -3.21 -24.45
N SER A 28 4.13 -2.43 -23.75
CA SER A 28 3.98 -0.99 -23.68
C SER A 28 5.30 -0.26 -23.91
N THR A 29 5.22 0.95 -24.45
CA THR A 29 6.32 1.92 -24.42
C THR A 29 6.22 2.73 -23.13
N GLY A 30 7.19 2.56 -22.24
CA GLY A 30 7.30 3.32 -21.00
C GLY A 30 8.09 4.61 -21.22
N THR A 31 7.56 5.76 -20.81
CA THR A 31 8.31 7.03 -20.81
C THR A 31 8.19 7.73 -19.45
N LEU A 32 9.33 7.99 -18.82
CA LEU A 32 9.44 8.78 -17.60
C LEU A 32 9.77 10.24 -17.95
N LEU A 33 8.97 11.17 -17.46
CA LEU A 33 9.13 12.60 -17.66
C LEU A 33 9.17 13.36 -16.33
N ARG A 34 9.81 14.54 -16.37
CA ARG A 34 9.74 15.56 -15.34
C ARG A 34 9.14 16.83 -15.93
N HIS A 35 8.11 17.39 -15.31
CA HIS A 35 7.63 18.72 -15.69
C HIS A 35 8.61 19.80 -15.20
N ARG A 36 9.12 20.62 -16.12
CA ARG A 36 10.21 21.58 -15.86
C ARG A 36 9.85 22.63 -14.82
N LYS A 37 8.63 23.17 -14.90
CA LYS A 37 8.23 24.28 -14.05
C LYS A 37 7.87 23.83 -12.64
N SER A 38 7.00 22.82 -12.54
CA SER A 38 6.42 22.39 -11.24
C SER A 38 7.17 21.24 -10.58
N GLY A 39 8.02 20.53 -11.31
CA GLY A 39 8.70 19.34 -10.82
C GLY A 39 7.80 18.11 -10.70
N ALA A 40 6.62 18.07 -11.33
CA ALA A 40 5.82 16.84 -11.38
C ALA A 40 6.59 15.68 -12.02
N ARG A 41 6.45 14.48 -11.45
CA ARG A 41 6.93 13.22 -12.04
C ARG A 41 5.78 12.62 -12.84
N ILE A 42 6.04 12.24 -14.09
CA ILE A 42 5.02 11.66 -14.96
C ILE A 42 5.55 10.38 -15.58
N LEU A 43 4.77 9.31 -15.48
CA LEU A 43 5.02 8.03 -16.11
C LEU A 43 3.95 7.75 -17.15
N LEU A 44 4.36 7.55 -18.38
CA LEU A 44 3.50 7.12 -19.47
C LEU A 44 3.76 5.65 -19.78
N LEU A 45 2.68 4.89 -19.94
CA LEU A 45 2.70 3.51 -20.38
C LEU A 45 1.77 3.36 -21.59
N GLU A 46 2.32 3.69 -22.77
CA GLU A 46 1.58 3.75 -24.03
C GLU A 46 1.45 2.36 -24.68
N ASN A 47 0.22 1.99 -25.05
CA ASN A 47 -0.10 0.73 -25.71
C ASN A 47 -1.49 0.82 -26.39
N ASN A 48 -1.98 -0.31 -26.93
CA ASN A 48 -3.26 -0.38 -27.66
C ASN A 48 -4.46 -0.82 -26.78
N ASP A 49 -4.38 -0.65 -25.45
CA ASP A 49 -5.49 -0.99 -24.54
C ASP A 49 -6.56 0.10 -24.57
N GLU A 50 -7.79 -0.26 -24.91
CA GLU A 50 -8.90 0.68 -24.93
C GLU A 50 -9.24 1.21 -23.54
N ASN A 51 -8.99 0.41 -22.48
CA ASN A 51 -9.26 0.80 -21.11
C ASN A 51 -8.10 1.65 -20.56
N LYS A 52 -8.26 2.98 -20.64
CA LYS A 52 -7.23 3.93 -20.22
C LYS A 52 -7.25 4.06 -18.71
N VAL A 53 -6.07 4.28 -18.13
CA VAL A 53 -5.92 4.52 -16.69
C VAL A 53 -5.16 5.82 -16.48
N PHE A 54 -5.65 6.61 -15.53
CA PHE A 54 -4.97 7.76 -14.97
C PHE A 54 -4.82 7.52 -13.47
N GLY A 55 -3.66 7.84 -12.93
CA GLY A 55 -3.45 7.89 -11.49
C GLY A 55 -2.67 9.14 -11.13
N ILE A 56 -3.03 9.77 -10.01
CA ILE A 56 -2.17 10.74 -9.35
C ILE A 56 -1.92 10.29 -7.92
N GLY A 57 -0.66 10.18 -7.55
CA GLY A 57 -0.21 9.80 -6.21
C GLY A 57 0.64 10.88 -5.57
N PHE A 58 0.65 10.91 -4.24
CA PHE A 58 1.51 11.79 -3.44
C PHE A 58 2.17 10.96 -2.35
N ARG A 59 3.46 11.22 -2.06
CA ARG A 59 4.08 10.70 -0.82
C ARG A 59 3.52 11.48 0.37
N THR A 60 2.84 10.80 1.27
CA THR A 60 2.08 11.41 2.38
C THR A 60 2.46 10.77 3.72
N PRO A 61 3.74 10.79 4.14
CA PRO A 61 4.15 10.19 5.41
C PRO A 61 3.47 10.91 6.60
N PRO A 62 2.59 10.22 7.35
CA PRO A 62 2.03 10.77 8.58
C PRO A 62 3.08 10.87 9.69
N SER A 63 2.90 11.82 10.61
CA SER A 63 3.75 11.98 11.80
C SER A 63 3.09 11.48 13.09
N ASP A 64 1.81 11.12 13.02
CA ASP A 64 0.96 10.70 14.12
C ASP A 64 -0.20 9.84 13.60
N SER A 65 -0.97 9.26 14.51
CA SER A 65 -2.12 8.40 14.21
C SER A 65 -3.43 9.16 14.09
N THR A 66 -3.40 10.46 13.73
CA THR A 66 -4.64 11.25 13.57
C THR A 66 -5.46 10.89 12.34
N GLY A 67 -4.89 10.09 11.42
CA GLY A 67 -5.54 9.75 10.15
C GLY A 67 -5.56 10.90 9.15
N VAL A 68 -4.72 11.92 9.31
CA VAL A 68 -4.75 13.14 8.48
C VAL A 68 -4.66 12.86 6.96
N ALA A 69 -3.87 11.86 6.55
CA ALA A 69 -3.76 11.46 5.15
C ALA A 69 -5.07 10.84 4.63
N HIS A 70 -5.70 9.97 5.42
CA HIS A 70 -6.96 9.31 5.09
C HIS A 70 -8.14 10.29 5.06
N ILE A 71 -8.21 11.19 6.05
CA ILE A 71 -9.24 12.24 6.10
C ILE A 71 -9.10 13.18 4.91
N LEU A 72 -7.86 13.49 4.48
CA LEU A 72 -7.63 14.28 3.27
C LEU A 72 -8.04 13.54 2.01
N GLU A 73 -7.79 12.24 1.93
CA GLU A 73 -8.19 11.41 0.81
C GLU A 73 -9.70 11.53 0.51
N HIS A 74 -10.53 11.38 1.54
CA HIS A 74 -11.96 11.65 1.45
C HIS A 74 -12.28 13.12 1.14
N SER A 75 -11.69 14.04 1.90
CA SER A 75 -12.09 15.44 1.91
C SER A 75 -11.82 16.18 0.60
N VAL A 76 -10.74 15.85 -0.12
CA VAL A 76 -10.44 16.52 -1.40
C VAL A 76 -11.46 16.17 -2.48
N LEU A 77 -12.17 15.05 -2.34
CA LEU A 77 -13.21 14.60 -3.25
C LEU A 77 -14.58 15.26 -2.99
N CYS A 78 -14.72 16.03 -1.90
CA CYS A 78 -15.93 16.80 -1.54
C CYS A 78 -16.01 18.17 -2.24
N GLY A 79 -15.65 18.20 -3.52
CA GLY A 79 -15.72 19.38 -4.38
C GLY A 79 -14.46 20.25 -4.38
N SER A 80 -14.34 21.01 -5.45
CA SER A 80 -13.16 21.81 -5.78
C SER A 80 -13.56 23.15 -6.40
N GLU A 81 -12.59 24.00 -6.75
CA GLU A 81 -12.85 25.31 -7.38
C GLU A 81 -13.68 25.21 -8.67
N LYS A 82 -13.35 24.28 -9.56
CA LYS A 82 -14.04 24.08 -10.84
C LYS A 82 -15.32 23.27 -10.68
N PHE A 83 -15.36 22.36 -9.70
CA PHE A 83 -16.49 21.48 -9.43
C PHE A 83 -17.00 21.70 -7.99
N PRO A 84 -17.67 22.83 -7.71
CA PRO A 84 -17.99 23.26 -6.34
C PRO A 84 -19.19 22.51 -5.71
N SER A 85 -19.80 21.59 -6.45
CA SER A 85 -20.86 20.70 -5.95
C SER A 85 -20.36 19.89 -4.76
N LYS A 86 -21.28 19.51 -3.86
CA LYS A 86 -20.93 18.86 -2.59
C LYS A 86 -20.17 17.54 -2.77
N ASP A 87 -20.66 16.66 -3.64
CA ASP A 87 -20.12 15.30 -3.80
C ASP A 87 -19.90 14.94 -5.28
N PRO A 88 -18.99 15.62 -6.02
CA PRO A 88 -18.75 15.32 -7.44
C PRO A 88 -18.34 13.87 -7.68
N PHE A 89 -17.53 13.29 -6.78
CA PHE A 89 -17.09 11.91 -6.84
C PHE A 89 -18.26 10.92 -6.90
N VAL A 90 -19.27 11.08 -6.04
CA VAL A 90 -20.44 10.20 -5.97
C VAL A 90 -21.28 10.29 -7.26
N GLU A 91 -21.41 11.48 -7.81
CA GLU A 91 -22.13 11.70 -9.07
C GLU A 91 -21.40 11.04 -10.25
N LEU A 92 -20.06 11.12 -10.28
CA LEU A 92 -19.25 10.42 -11.28
C LEU A 92 -19.33 8.90 -11.12
N ALA A 93 -19.21 8.39 -9.90
CA ALA A 93 -19.30 6.95 -9.63
C ALA A 93 -20.61 6.35 -10.16
N LYS A 94 -21.72 7.11 -10.08
CA LYS A 94 -23.06 6.66 -10.53
C LYS A 94 -23.36 6.98 -11.99
N GLY A 95 -22.80 8.06 -12.53
CA GLY A 95 -23.22 8.65 -13.81
C GLY A 95 -22.21 8.57 -14.95
N SER A 96 -20.98 8.13 -14.69
CA SER A 96 -19.91 8.01 -15.70
C SER A 96 -19.87 6.61 -16.35
N LEU A 97 -19.04 6.46 -17.37
CA LEU A 97 -18.72 5.18 -18.01
C LEU A 97 -17.41 4.58 -17.45
N ASN A 98 -17.06 4.92 -16.21
CA ASN A 98 -15.85 4.43 -15.57
C ASN A 98 -15.86 2.89 -15.50
N THR A 99 -14.68 2.30 -15.69
CA THR A 99 -14.45 0.90 -15.32
C THR A 99 -13.77 0.77 -13.97
N PHE A 100 -13.17 1.86 -13.48
CA PHE A 100 -12.65 1.97 -12.13
C PHE A 100 -12.66 3.43 -11.70
N LEU A 101 -13.01 3.68 -10.45
CA LEU A 101 -13.01 5.00 -9.85
C LEU A 101 -12.88 4.81 -8.35
N ASN A 102 -11.75 5.19 -7.78
CA ASN A 102 -11.52 5.10 -6.35
C ASN A 102 -10.43 6.07 -5.89
N ALA A 103 -10.11 6.02 -4.62
CA ALA A 103 -8.91 6.58 -4.01
C ALA A 103 -8.47 5.66 -2.86
N MET A 104 -7.19 5.72 -2.50
CA MET A 104 -6.56 4.79 -1.57
C MET A 104 -5.50 5.51 -0.73
N THR A 105 -5.54 5.29 0.58
CA THR A 105 -4.50 5.73 1.51
C THR A 105 -3.68 4.53 1.97
N TYR A 106 -2.38 4.60 1.74
CA TYR A 106 -1.38 3.65 2.21
C TYR A 106 -0.56 4.30 3.34
N PRO A 107 0.29 3.54 4.06
CA PRO A 107 1.12 4.09 5.13
C PRO A 107 2.04 5.26 4.73
N ASP A 108 2.41 5.38 3.45
CA ASP A 108 3.35 6.40 2.95
C ASP A 108 2.90 7.16 1.70
N LYS A 109 1.73 6.85 1.16
CA LYS A 109 1.22 7.46 -0.06
C LYS A 109 -0.30 7.51 -0.10
N THR A 110 -0.82 8.48 -0.83
CA THR A 110 -2.25 8.56 -1.18
C THR A 110 -2.35 8.60 -2.69
N VAL A 111 -3.19 7.73 -3.27
CA VAL A 111 -3.32 7.55 -4.72
C VAL A 111 -4.78 7.66 -5.16
N TYR A 112 -5.01 8.37 -6.26
CA TYR A 112 -6.32 8.63 -6.84
C TYR A 112 -6.37 8.11 -8.29
N PRO A 113 -6.72 6.84 -8.51
CA PRO A 113 -6.82 6.28 -9.85
C PRO A 113 -8.24 6.23 -10.41
N ILE A 114 -8.33 6.43 -11.73
CA ILE A 114 -9.53 6.24 -12.53
C ILE A 114 -9.21 5.40 -13.77
N ALA A 115 -10.22 4.72 -14.29
CA ALA A 115 -10.14 4.02 -15.56
C ALA A 115 -11.43 4.14 -16.36
N SER A 116 -11.31 4.20 -17.68
CA SER A 116 -12.46 4.20 -18.58
C SER A 116 -12.08 3.75 -19.99
N CYS A 117 -12.96 2.95 -20.61
CA CYS A 117 -12.85 2.62 -22.03
C CYS A 117 -13.32 3.78 -22.93
N ASN A 118 -14.08 4.74 -22.39
CA ASN A 118 -14.56 5.89 -23.14
C ASN A 118 -13.60 7.08 -22.98
N PHE A 119 -13.05 7.58 -24.09
CA PHE A 119 -12.04 8.64 -24.03
C PHE A 119 -12.59 9.96 -23.45
N GLN A 120 -13.82 10.37 -23.79
CA GLN A 120 -14.39 11.61 -23.24
C GLN A 120 -14.65 11.49 -21.75
N ASP A 121 -15.16 10.33 -21.32
CA ASP A 121 -15.37 10.00 -19.91
C ASP A 121 -14.04 10.03 -19.14
N PHE A 122 -13.00 9.37 -19.66
CA PHE A 122 -11.64 9.43 -19.13
C PHE A 122 -11.15 10.87 -18.94
N CYS A 123 -11.34 11.73 -19.95
CA CYS A 123 -10.96 13.15 -19.87
C CYS A 123 -11.71 13.87 -18.75
N ASN A 124 -13.01 13.63 -18.61
CA ASN A 124 -13.84 14.26 -17.58
C ASN A 124 -13.42 13.82 -16.17
N LEU A 125 -13.17 12.52 -15.98
CA LEU A 125 -12.73 11.95 -14.71
C LEU A 125 -11.37 12.53 -14.29
N MET A 126 -10.41 12.58 -15.22
CA MET A 126 -9.08 13.16 -15.00
C MET A 126 -9.17 14.65 -14.62
N GLU A 127 -10.06 15.42 -15.25
CA GLU A 127 -10.28 16.82 -14.91
C GLU A 127 -10.83 17.01 -13.50
N VAL A 128 -11.83 16.20 -13.10
CA VAL A 128 -12.40 16.29 -11.75
C VAL A 128 -11.38 15.87 -10.69
N TYR A 129 -10.61 14.81 -10.93
CA TYR A 129 -9.58 14.35 -9.99
C TYR A 129 -8.42 15.35 -9.85
N MET A 130 -7.94 15.91 -10.96
CA MET A 130 -6.89 16.93 -10.92
C MET A 130 -7.33 18.19 -10.18
N ASP A 131 -8.57 18.63 -10.38
CA ASP A 131 -9.10 19.79 -9.65
C ASP A 131 -9.34 19.48 -8.16
N ALA A 132 -9.83 18.28 -7.85
CA ALA A 132 -10.02 17.81 -6.48
C ALA A 132 -8.73 17.85 -5.67
N VAL A 133 -7.65 17.25 -6.18
CA VAL A 133 -6.39 17.14 -5.41
C VAL A 133 -5.59 18.43 -5.34
N PHE A 134 -5.73 19.35 -6.30
CA PHE A 134 -4.93 20.60 -6.30
C PHE A 134 -5.69 21.83 -5.80
N PHE A 135 -7.01 21.88 -6.03
CA PHE A 135 -7.86 23.01 -5.68
C PHE A 135 -9.12 22.59 -4.89
N PRO A 136 -8.98 21.79 -3.81
CA PRO A 136 -10.12 21.31 -3.04
C PRO A 136 -10.83 22.43 -2.27
N ASN A 137 -12.13 22.27 -2.06
CA ASN A 137 -12.95 23.18 -1.25
C ASN A 137 -12.60 23.20 0.24
N ILE A 138 -11.71 22.31 0.68
CA ILE A 138 -11.33 22.15 2.09
C ILE A 138 -10.83 23.46 2.70
N TYR A 139 -10.25 24.39 1.93
CA TYR A 139 -9.75 25.68 2.41
C TYR A 139 -10.84 26.73 2.68
N HIS A 140 -12.06 26.48 2.22
CA HIS A 140 -13.17 27.43 2.29
C HIS A 140 -14.38 26.88 3.06
N LYS A 141 -14.42 25.57 3.30
CA LYS A 141 -15.54 24.87 3.94
C LYS A 141 -15.00 23.91 5.00
N GLU A 142 -14.88 24.39 6.24
CA GLU A 142 -14.48 23.55 7.38
C GLU A 142 -15.46 22.39 7.61
N GLU A 143 -16.72 22.54 7.17
CA GLU A 143 -17.75 21.50 7.28
C GLU A 143 -17.36 20.19 6.57
N ILE A 144 -16.53 20.25 5.52
CA ILE A 144 -15.99 19.06 4.84
C ILE A 144 -15.13 18.27 5.82
N PHE A 145 -14.18 18.95 6.48
CA PHE A 145 -13.32 18.32 7.49
C PHE A 145 -14.13 17.73 8.65
N ARG A 146 -15.19 18.43 9.09
CA ARG A 146 -16.06 17.97 10.18
C ARG A 146 -16.93 16.76 9.80
N GLN A 147 -17.36 16.68 8.54
CA GLN A 147 -18.15 15.57 8.02
C GLN A 147 -17.27 14.34 7.76
N GLU A 148 -16.20 14.50 6.99
CA GLU A 148 -15.35 13.38 6.56
C GLU A 148 -14.40 12.91 7.66
N GLY A 149 -13.82 13.84 8.43
CA GLY A 149 -12.90 13.53 9.51
C GLY A 149 -13.62 13.22 10.81
N TRP A 150 -13.84 14.26 11.61
CA TRP A 150 -14.53 14.13 12.89
C TRP A 150 -15.12 15.45 13.40
N SER A 151 -16.16 15.33 14.22
CA SER A 151 -16.79 16.41 14.97
C SER A 151 -17.52 15.87 16.21
N TYR A 152 -17.84 16.76 17.15
CA TYR A 152 -18.78 16.42 18.22
C TYR A 152 -20.21 16.66 17.77
N ILE A 153 -21.09 15.71 18.07
CA ILE A 153 -22.54 15.82 17.88
C ILE A 153 -23.22 15.90 19.24
N LEU A 154 -24.23 16.76 19.29
CA LEU A 154 -25.11 16.97 20.43
C LEU A 154 -26.54 17.11 19.89
N GLU A 155 -27.41 16.13 20.16
CA GLU A 155 -28.81 16.18 19.69
C GLU A 155 -29.64 17.16 20.52
N ASN A 156 -29.50 17.11 21.85
CA ASN A 156 -30.10 18.05 22.79
C ASN A 156 -29.02 18.63 23.72
N PRO A 157 -29.17 19.88 24.22
CA PRO A 157 -28.19 20.52 25.10
C PRO A 157 -27.82 19.74 26.37
N GLU A 158 -28.66 18.80 26.80
CA GLU A 158 -28.49 17.97 28.00
C GLU A 158 -27.85 16.60 27.69
N ASP A 159 -27.69 16.24 26.41
CA ASP A 159 -27.10 14.97 26.02
C ASP A 159 -25.57 14.99 26.20
N GLU A 160 -24.96 13.80 26.22
CA GLU A 160 -23.51 13.69 26.21
C GLU A 160 -22.95 14.00 24.81
N LEU A 161 -21.82 14.70 24.74
CA LEU A 161 -21.13 14.95 23.48
C LEU A 161 -20.59 13.63 22.93
N THR A 162 -20.92 13.32 21.69
CA THR A 162 -20.44 12.10 21.01
C THR A 162 -19.58 12.47 19.80
N CYS A 163 -18.49 11.75 19.57
CA CYS A 163 -17.68 11.91 18.35
C CYS A 163 -18.38 11.24 17.17
N ASN A 164 -18.39 11.91 16.02
CA ASN A 164 -18.88 11.37 14.76
C ASN A 164 -18.04 11.88 13.57
N GLY A 165 -18.05 11.15 12.46
CA GLY A 165 -17.36 11.47 11.22
C GLY A 165 -17.26 10.24 10.32
N VAL A 166 -17.08 10.41 9.01
CA VAL A 166 -17.00 9.27 8.08
C VAL A 166 -15.80 8.39 8.42
N VAL A 167 -14.59 8.95 8.36
CA VAL A 167 -13.35 8.23 8.66
C VAL A 167 -13.29 7.78 10.12
N TYR A 168 -13.75 8.61 11.05
CA TYR A 168 -13.81 8.20 12.47
C TYR A 168 -14.61 6.91 12.66
N ASN A 169 -15.80 6.78 12.04
CA ASN A 169 -16.60 5.55 12.16
C ASN A 169 -16.04 4.38 11.36
N GLU A 170 -15.45 4.64 10.19
CA GLU A 170 -14.75 3.64 9.40
C GLU A 170 -13.62 3.01 10.20
N MET A 171 -12.77 3.83 10.81
CA MET A 171 -11.65 3.35 11.62
C MET A 171 -12.12 2.70 12.93
N LYS A 172 -13.25 3.11 13.52
CA LYS A 172 -13.88 2.33 14.60
C LYS A 172 -14.28 0.94 14.14
N GLY A 173 -14.74 0.80 12.90
CA GLY A 173 -15.01 -0.49 12.26
C GLY A 173 -13.73 -1.31 12.10
N ALA A 174 -12.70 -0.74 11.49
CA ALA A 174 -11.41 -1.41 11.28
C ALA A 174 -10.76 -1.86 12.61
N PHE A 175 -10.81 -1.03 13.66
CA PHE A 175 -10.26 -1.37 14.98
C PHE A 175 -11.07 -2.45 15.72
N SER A 176 -12.24 -2.85 15.19
CA SER A 176 -13.01 -3.97 15.74
C SER A 176 -12.63 -5.33 15.12
N SER A 177 -11.85 -5.33 14.04
CA SER A 177 -11.34 -6.54 13.39
C SER A 177 -10.05 -6.99 14.07
N PRO A 178 -9.99 -8.20 14.67
CA PRO A 178 -8.75 -8.71 15.25
C PRO A 178 -7.64 -8.84 14.22
N ASP A 179 -7.97 -9.18 12.97
CA ASP A 179 -6.99 -9.30 11.88
C ASP A 179 -6.37 -7.94 11.54
N ASP A 180 -7.18 -6.89 11.34
CA ASP A 180 -6.67 -5.54 11.05
C ASP A 180 -5.88 -4.99 12.25
N MET A 181 -6.30 -5.33 13.47
CA MET A 181 -5.56 -5.00 14.68
C MET A 181 -4.18 -5.66 14.70
N LEU A 182 -4.10 -6.94 14.34
CA LEU A 182 -2.82 -7.65 14.27
C LEU A 182 -1.90 -7.03 13.22
N ASP A 183 -2.39 -6.75 12.02
CA ASP A 183 -1.60 -6.16 10.93
C ASP A 183 -1.00 -4.80 11.32
N ARG A 184 -1.79 -3.95 11.99
CA ARG A 184 -1.30 -2.69 12.55
C ARG A 184 -0.17 -2.91 13.57
N GLU A 185 -0.37 -3.85 14.49
CA GLU A 185 0.60 -4.09 15.56
C GLU A 185 1.88 -4.76 15.04
N ILE A 186 1.80 -5.53 13.94
CA ILE A 186 2.97 -6.00 13.19
C ILE A 186 3.79 -4.78 12.72
N MET A 187 3.16 -3.84 12.03
CA MET A 187 3.84 -2.64 11.51
C MET A 187 4.41 -1.78 12.64
N ASN A 188 3.63 -1.48 13.68
CA ASN A 188 4.08 -0.72 14.85
C ASN A 188 5.27 -1.36 15.57
N SER A 189 5.27 -2.71 15.68
CA SER A 189 6.35 -3.44 16.34
C SER A 189 7.66 -3.45 15.56
N LEU A 190 7.59 -3.36 14.23
CA LEU A 190 8.75 -3.42 13.34
C LEU A 190 9.31 -2.04 13.01
N PHE A 191 8.47 -0.99 12.92
CA PHE A 191 8.88 0.32 12.42
C PHE A 191 8.67 1.49 13.40
N PRO A 192 9.13 1.41 14.66
CA PRO A 192 8.85 2.43 15.68
C PRO A 192 9.45 3.81 15.40
N ASP A 193 10.45 3.92 14.51
CA ASP A 193 11.17 5.16 14.21
C ASP A 193 10.77 5.79 12.85
N THR A 194 9.78 5.23 12.15
CA THR A 194 9.36 5.69 10.81
C THR A 194 7.84 5.92 10.75
N PRO A 195 7.33 6.58 9.69
CA PRO A 195 5.88 6.74 9.47
C PRO A 195 5.09 5.43 9.41
N TYR A 196 5.76 4.29 9.20
CA TYR A 196 5.10 2.98 9.23
C TYR A 196 4.70 2.51 10.63
N GLY A 197 5.25 3.13 11.68
CA GLY A 197 4.88 2.84 13.08
C GLY A 197 3.69 3.66 13.60
N VAL A 198 2.99 4.40 12.72
CA VAL A 198 1.76 5.12 13.05
C VAL A 198 0.60 4.63 12.20
N GLU A 199 -0.63 4.85 12.67
CA GLU A 199 -1.83 4.44 11.95
C GLU A 199 -2.25 5.52 10.95
N SER A 200 -1.85 5.33 9.69
CA SER A 200 -2.15 6.27 8.59
C SER A 200 -3.65 6.42 8.31
N GLY A 201 -4.45 5.37 8.57
CA GLY A 201 -5.91 5.43 8.48
C GLY A 201 -6.56 6.24 9.59
N GLY A 202 -5.87 6.36 10.73
CA GLY A 202 -6.29 7.04 11.94
C GLY A 202 -6.70 6.08 13.06
N ASP A 203 -6.14 6.27 14.25
CA ASP A 203 -6.61 5.63 15.47
C ASP A 203 -7.85 6.40 15.98
N PRO A 204 -9.02 5.76 16.16
CA PRO A 204 -10.21 6.43 16.71
C PRO A 204 -9.98 7.21 18.01
N LYS A 205 -9.01 6.81 18.84
CA LYS A 205 -8.63 7.52 20.06
C LYS A 205 -7.84 8.81 19.78
N VAL A 206 -7.16 8.90 18.63
CA VAL A 206 -6.27 10.01 18.24
C VAL A 206 -6.87 10.89 17.13
N ILE A 207 -7.76 10.38 16.28
CA ILE A 207 -8.49 11.14 15.25
C ILE A 207 -9.07 12.46 15.82
N PRO A 208 -9.73 12.46 17.02
CA PRO A 208 -10.25 13.69 17.62
C PRO A 208 -9.20 14.73 18.04
N GLU A 209 -7.91 14.44 17.94
CA GLU A 209 -6.84 15.40 18.17
C GLU A 209 -6.51 16.22 16.92
N LEU A 210 -6.93 15.77 15.73
CA LEU A 210 -6.66 16.44 14.47
C LEU A 210 -7.33 17.81 14.43
N LYS A 211 -6.53 18.86 14.29
CA LYS A 211 -7.04 20.23 14.09
C LYS A 211 -7.19 20.51 12.61
N TYR A 212 -8.21 21.29 12.27
CA TYR A 212 -8.43 21.77 10.91
C TYR A 212 -7.20 22.50 10.34
N SER A 213 -6.45 23.25 11.16
CA SER A 213 -5.20 23.90 10.73
C SER A 213 -4.11 22.90 10.31
N ASP A 214 -4.00 21.79 11.03
CA ASP A 214 -2.95 20.78 10.80
C ASP A 214 -3.32 19.94 9.57
N PHE A 215 -4.62 19.63 9.41
CA PHE A 215 -5.21 19.07 8.21
C PHE A 215 -4.93 19.92 6.94
N LEU A 216 -5.20 21.24 6.99
CA LEU A 216 -4.89 22.13 5.86
C LEU A 216 -3.38 22.24 5.59
N SER A 217 -2.57 22.24 6.66
CA SER A 217 -1.11 22.31 6.55
C SER A 217 -0.53 21.05 5.90
N PHE A 218 -1.09 19.88 6.21
CA PHE A 218 -0.69 18.61 5.60
C PHE A 218 -0.98 18.62 4.09
N HIS A 219 -2.18 19.04 3.68
CA HIS A 219 -2.51 19.20 2.27
C HIS A 219 -1.57 20.19 1.57
N SER A 220 -1.42 21.41 2.13
CA SER A 220 -0.55 22.44 1.56
C SER A 220 0.91 22.00 1.42
N ARG A 221 1.38 21.09 2.26
CA ARG A 221 2.76 20.56 2.22
C ARG A 221 2.91 19.44 1.18
N TYR A 222 2.02 18.45 1.19
CA TYR A 222 2.23 17.21 0.43
C TYR A 222 1.49 17.17 -0.92
N TYR A 223 0.42 17.94 -1.11
CA TYR A 223 -0.38 17.99 -2.36
C TYR A 223 0.15 19.06 -3.33
N HIS A 224 1.46 19.07 -3.52
CA HIS A 224 2.14 19.96 -4.45
C HIS A 224 2.73 19.14 -5.61
N PRO A 225 2.77 19.64 -6.85
CA PRO A 225 3.27 18.86 -7.98
C PRO A 225 4.71 18.34 -7.82
N SER A 226 5.58 19.05 -7.09
CA SER A 226 6.95 18.56 -6.81
C SER A 226 6.99 17.25 -6.00
N ASN A 227 5.89 16.89 -5.34
CA ASN A 227 5.71 15.64 -4.59
C ASN A 227 4.74 14.66 -5.30
N CYS A 228 4.22 15.02 -6.48
CA CYS A 228 3.24 14.20 -7.17
C CYS A 228 3.86 13.20 -8.15
N TYR A 229 3.11 12.13 -8.37
CA TYR A 229 3.38 11.01 -9.26
C TYR A 229 2.17 10.82 -10.16
N ILE A 230 2.30 11.22 -11.43
CA ILE A 230 1.22 11.09 -12.40
C ILE A 230 1.49 9.90 -13.29
N TYR A 231 0.53 8.99 -13.39
CA TYR A 231 0.58 7.81 -14.23
C TYR A 231 -0.50 7.88 -15.31
N LEU A 232 -0.14 7.57 -16.55
CA LEU A 232 -1.04 7.49 -17.70
C LEU A 232 -0.79 6.20 -18.47
N TYR A 233 -1.85 5.45 -18.73
CA TYR A 233 -1.79 4.15 -19.41
C TYR A 233 -2.89 3.99 -20.46
N GLY A 234 -2.54 3.33 -21.56
CA GLY A 234 -3.50 2.86 -22.56
C GLY A 234 -3.41 3.58 -23.91
N ASP A 235 -4.39 3.30 -24.76
CA ASP A 235 -4.52 3.85 -26.12
C ASP A 235 -5.08 5.28 -26.08
N MET A 236 -4.19 6.27 -26.05
CA MET A 236 -4.54 7.69 -26.10
C MET A 236 -3.40 8.54 -26.68
N ASP A 237 -3.74 9.76 -27.11
CA ASP A 237 -2.75 10.76 -27.50
C ASP A 237 -2.04 11.31 -26.23
N MET A 238 -0.90 10.71 -25.90
CA MET A 238 -0.10 11.08 -24.73
C MET A 238 0.40 12.53 -24.79
N GLU A 239 0.73 13.03 -25.98
CA GLU A 239 1.22 14.39 -26.15
C GLU A 239 0.12 15.41 -25.83
N GLU A 240 -1.09 15.16 -26.33
CA GLU A 240 -2.23 16.01 -26.06
C GLU A 240 -2.62 15.99 -24.57
N ARG A 241 -2.57 14.83 -23.91
CA ARG A 241 -2.82 14.71 -22.46
C ARG A 241 -1.77 15.46 -21.62
N LEU A 242 -0.49 15.39 -22.00
CA LEU A 242 0.57 16.18 -21.35
C LEU A 242 0.35 17.69 -21.56
N ALA A 243 0.02 18.12 -22.78
CA ALA A 243 -0.28 19.53 -23.06
C ALA A 243 -1.48 20.05 -22.24
N TRP A 244 -2.48 19.21 -22.02
CA TRP A 244 -3.61 19.52 -21.13
C TRP A 244 -3.16 19.62 -19.67
N LEU A 245 -2.36 18.68 -19.16
CA LEU A 245 -1.84 18.70 -17.79
C LEU A 245 -1.07 19.99 -17.48
N ASP A 246 -0.16 20.40 -18.37
CA ASP A 246 0.59 21.65 -18.25
C ASP A 246 -0.36 22.86 -18.21
N ARG A 247 -1.16 23.03 -19.27
CA ARG A 247 -2.00 24.21 -19.46
C ARG A 247 -3.01 24.41 -18.34
N GLU A 248 -3.67 23.34 -17.92
CA GLU A 248 -4.75 23.45 -16.94
C GLU A 248 -4.23 23.51 -15.50
N TYR A 249 -3.18 22.77 -15.16
CA TYR A 249 -2.75 22.57 -13.76
C TYR A 249 -1.26 22.87 -13.53
N LEU A 250 -0.34 22.14 -14.17
CA LEU A 250 1.06 22.13 -13.75
C LEU A 250 1.78 23.46 -14.00
N CYS A 251 1.37 24.25 -15.00
CA CYS A 251 1.96 25.57 -15.27
C CYS A 251 1.71 26.60 -14.16
N ARG A 252 0.79 26.34 -13.24
CA ARG A 252 0.44 27.27 -12.14
C ARG A 252 1.42 27.20 -10.96
N TYR A 253 2.30 26.20 -10.94
CA TYR A 253 3.22 25.93 -9.84
C TYR A 253 4.67 26.16 -10.26
N ASP A 254 5.49 26.56 -9.30
CA ASP A 254 6.95 26.54 -9.38
C ASP A 254 7.48 25.42 -8.50
N ALA A 255 8.52 24.73 -8.95
CA ALA A 255 9.10 23.61 -8.22
C ALA A 255 9.59 24.06 -6.83
N MET A 256 9.36 23.21 -5.83
CA MET A 256 9.85 23.41 -4.48
C MET A 256 10.38 22.09 -3.89
N GLU A 257 11.28 22.22 -2.92
CA GLU A 257 11.74 21.08 -2.13
C GLU A 257 10.67 20.70 -1.12
N ILE A 258 10.33 19.41 -1.09
CA ILE A 258 9.35 18.84 -0.16
C ILE A 258 10.02 17.62 0.47
N ASP A 259 10.21 17.71 1.78
CA ASP A 259 10.70 16.58 2.56
C ASP A 259 9.55 15.61 2.83
N SER A 260 9.45 14.60 1.98
CA SER A 260 8.49 13.47 2.02
C SER A 260 9.19 12.11 1.93
N ALA A 261 10.52 12.07 2.17
CA ALA A 261 11.28 10.83 2.13
C ALA A 261 10.93 9.94 3.32
N ILE A 262 10.80 8.63 3.06
CA ILE A 262 10.61 7.63 4.11
C ILE A 262 11.99 7.18 4.60
N PRO A 263 12.34 7.38 5.88
CA PRO A 263 13.61 6.90 6.41
C PRO A 263 13.58 5.37 6.58
N LEU A 264 14.75 4.73 6.44
CA LEU A 264 14.91 3.34 6.81
C LEU A 264 14.86 3.17 8.34
N GLN A 265 14.11 2.19 8.80
CA GLN A 265 14.16 1.67 10.15
C GLN A 265 15.47 0.91 10.35
N LYS A 266 16.12 1.18 11.48
CA LYS A 266 17.35 0.47 11.85
C LYS A 266 16.99 -0.93 12.37
N PRO A 267 17.76 -1.96 11.97
CA PRO A 267 17.63 -3.30 12.54
C PRO A 267 17.75 -3.30 14.06
N PHE A 268 17.00 -4.19 14.70
CA PHE A 268 17.03 -4.35 16.15
C PHE A 268 18.23 -5.18 16.61
N ASP A 269 18.70 -4.96 17.84
CA ASP A 269 19.74 -5.79 18.46
C ASP A 269 19.24 -7.21 18.77
N LYS A 270 17.95 -7.34 19.03
CA LYS A 270 17.23 -8.60 19.27
C LYS A 270 15.78 -8.46 18.81
N PRO A 271 15.08 -9.58 18.50
CA PRO A 271 13.67 -9.51 18.15
C PRO A 271 12.85 -8.79 19.23
N ALA A 272 11.91 -7.96 18.79
CA ALA A 272 10.91 -7.35 19.66
C ALA A 272 9.90 -8.41 20.12
N GLU A 273 9.39 -8.27 21.33
CA GLU A 273 8.30 -9.10 21.84
C GLU A 273 7.19 -8.17 22.31
N LEU A 274 5.97 -8.43 21.84
CA LEU A 274 4.79 -7.64 22.16
C LEU A 274 3.68 -8.58 22.63
N THR A 275 3.03 -8.21 23.73
CA THR A 275 1.79 -8.87 24.19
C THR A 275 0.72 -7.80 24.32
N ILE A 276 -0.38 -8.01 23.60
CA ILE A 276 -1.50 -7.08 23.50
C ILE A 276 -2.82 -7.84 23.68
N ALA A 277 -3.85 -7.14 24.10
CA ALA A 277 -5.20 -7.70 24.21
C ALA A 277 -6.06 -7.21 23.05
N TYR A 278 -7.01 -8.03 22.61
CA TYR A 278 -8.04 -7.66 21.64
C TYR A 278 -9.44 -7.98 22.19
N PRO A 279 -10.47 -7.17 21.85
CA PRO A 279 -11.79 -7.36 22.41
C PRO A 279 -12.48 -8.59 21.82
N VAL A 280 -13.06 -9.43 22.68
CA VAL A 280 -13.99 -10.49 22.29
C VAL A 280 -15.31 -10.36 23.05
N SER A 281 -16.39 -10.86 22.45
CA SER A 281 -17.72 -10.88 23.08
C SER A 281 -17.80 -11.94 24.19
N GLU A 282 -18.73 -11.79 25.13
CA GLU A 282 -18.95 -12.80 26.20
C GLU A 282 -19.37 -14.19 25.68
N ALA A 283 -19.80 -14.28 24.42
CA ALA A 283 -20.15 -15.53 23.78
C ALA A 283 -18.94 -16.29 23.20
N GLU A 284 -17.80 -15.62 23.07
CA GLU A 284 -16.56 -16.19 22.54
C GLU A 284 -15.71 -16.74 23.68
N GLU A 285 -15.03 -17.86 23.40
CA GLU A 285 -14.07 -18.42 24.35
C GLU A 285 -12.73 -17.69 24.22
N GLU A 286 -12.13 -17.32 25.36
CA GLU A 286 -10.75 -16.79 25.39
C GLU A 286 -9.71 -17.89 25.10
N LYS A 287 -10.06 -19.14 25.42
CA LYS A 287 -9.22 -20.30 25.14
C LYS A 287 -9.23 -20.63 23.64
N ASP A 288 -8.08 -21.04 23.11
CA ASP A 288 -7.89 -21.37 21.69
C ASP A 288 -8.32 -20.21 20.76
N ASN A 289 -8.11 -18.97 21.19
CA ASN A 289 -8.49 -17.77 20.46
C ASN A 289 -7.37 -16.71 20.53
N THR A 290 -6.15 -17.10 20.89
CA THR A 290 -4.96 -16.23 20.80
C THR A 290 -4.42 -16.22 19.37
N TYR A 291 -3.92 -15.07 18.93
CA TYR A 291 -3.11 -14.95 17.73
C TYR A 291 -1.63 -14.93 18.13
N LEU A 292 -0.82 -15.74 17.47
CA LEU A 292 0.64 -15.70 17.56
C LEU A 292 1.19 -15.27 16.21
N ALA A 293 1.96 -14.19 16.16
CA ALA A 293 2.60 -13.74 14.93
C ALA A 293 4.12 -13.70 15.10
N TRP A 294 4.84 -14.14 14.08
CA TRP A 294 6.28 -13.98 13.94
C TRP A 294 6.56 -13.25 12.63
N ASN A 295 7.23 -12.11 12.73
CA ASN A 295 7.37 -11.17 11.61
C ASN A 295 8.82 -10.75 11.47
N VAL A 296 9.28 -10.52 10.24
CA VAL A 296 10.66 -10.13 9.94
C VAL A 296 10.67 -9.14 8.78
N VAL A 297 11.47 -8.08 8.91
CA VAL A 297 11.76 -7.16 7.80
C VAL A 297 12.78 -7.77 6.86
N VAL A 298 12.48 -7.85 5.56
CA VAL A 298 13.27 -8.56 4.55
C VAL A 298 13.75 -7.64 3.42
N GLY A 299 14.84 -6.90 3.69
CA GLY A 299 15.51 -6.08 2.69
C GLY A 299 14.77 -4.77 2.39
N GLU A 300 14.86 -4.32 1.14
CA GLU A 300 14.30 -3.06 0.66
C GLU A 300 13.57 -3.29 -0.67
N ALA A 301 12.49 -2.55 -0.93
CA ALA A 301 11.67 -2.71 -2.13
C ALA A 301 12.44 -2.50 -3.45
N SER A 302 13.56 -1.79 -3.42
CA SER A 302 14.41 -1.63 -4.61
C SER A 302 15.06 -2.93 -5.11
N ASP A 303 15.15 -3.98 -4.27
CA ASP A 303 15.66 -5.29 -4.70
C ASP A 303 14.51 -6.19 -5.19
N VAL A 304 14.10 -5.98 -6.44
CA VAL A 304 12.98 -6.72 -7.05
C VAL A 304 13.22 -8.24 -7.08
N ASN A 305 14.46 -8.69 -7.23
CA ASN A 305 14.77 -10.11 -7.22
C ASN A 305 14.56 -10.71 -5.83
N LEU A 306 14.98 -10.00 -4.77
CA LEU A 306 14.72 -10.40 -3.40
C LEU A 306 13.22 -10.40 -3.09
N SER A 307 12.49 -9.36 -3.51
CA SER A 307 11.05 -9.24 -3.26
C SER A 307 10.27 -10.44 -3.84
N PHE A 308 10.53 -10.77 -5.10
CA PHE A 308 9.89 -11.94 -5.74
C PHE A 308 10.39 -13.25 -5.16
N ALA A 309 11.64 -13.34 -4.71
CA ALA A 309 12.15 -14.53 -4.03
C ALA A 309 11.45 -14.76 -2.68
N MET A 310 11.16 -13.70 -1.93
CA MET A 310 10.41 -13.77 -0.67
C MET A 310 8.95 -14.15 -0.89
N ALA A 311 8.29 -13.63 -1.92
CA ALA A 311 6.96 -14.08 -2.32
C ALA A 311 6.94 -15.58 -2.70
N VAL A 312 7.99 -16.07 -3.38
CA VAL A 312 8.15 -17.52 -3.66
C VAL A 312 8.34 -18.32 -2.38
N LEU A 313 9.13 -17.82 -1.43
CA LEU A 313 9.35 -18.47 -0.14
C LEU A 313 8.08 -18.51 0.70
N GLU A 314 7.31 -17.43 0.77
CA GLU A 314 6.01 -17.40 1.45
C GLU A 314 5.14 -18.52 0.91
N TYR A 315 5.00 -18.59 -0.42
CA TYR A 315 4.14 -19.59 -1.02
C TYR A 315 4.63 -21.01 -0.71
N VAL A 316 5.93 -21.28 -0.85
CA VAL A 316 6.49 -22.61 -0.62
C VAL A 316 6.40 -23.02 0.84
N LEU A 317 6.60 -22.10 1.78
CA LEU A 317 6.65 -22.38 3.21
C LEU A 317 5.25 -22.47 3.85
N LEU A 318 4.29 -21.68 3.38
CA LEU A 318 3.02 -21.45 4.09
C LEU A 318 1.78 -21.72 3.23
N SER A 319 1.76 -21.31 1.96
CA SER A 319 0.53 -21.32 1.15
C SER A 319 0.35 -22.53 0.21
N ALA A 320 1.43 -23.20 -0.19
CA ALA A 320 1.36 -24.38 -1.05
C ALA A 320 0.62 -25.55 -0.38
N PRO A 321 -0.09 -26.41 -1.13
CA PRO A 321 -0.64 -27.65 -0.56
C PRO A 321 0.48 -28.51 0.05
N GLY A 322 0.39 -28.78 1.35
CA GLY A 322 1.42 -29.50 2.10
C GLY A 322 2.69 -28.68 2.40
N ALA A 323 2.57 -27.35 2.42
CA ALA A 323 3.68 -26.46 2.74
C ALA A 323 4.31 -26.81 4.11
N PRO A 324 5.65 -26.94 4.19
CA PRO A 324 6.31 -27.60 5.30
C PRO A 324 6.25 -26.80 6.60
N LEU A 325 6.27 -25.47 6.56
CA LEU A 325 6.22 -24.65 7.77
C LEU A 325 4.80 -24.62 8.34
N LYS A 326 3.78 -24.43 7.48
CA LYS A 326 2.38 -24.56 7.86
C LYS A 326 2.09 -25.93 8.47
N GLN A 327 2.51 -27.02 7.82
CA GLN A 327 2.27 -28.37 8.31
C GLN A 327 3.00 -28.63 9.65
N ALA A 328 4.24 -28.16 9.82
CA ALA A 328 4.97 -28.34 11.07
C ALA A 328 4.29 -27.66 12.26
N LEU A 329 3.73 -26.46 12.06
CA LEU A 329 2.97 -25.74 13.08
C LEU A 329 1.67 -26.47 13.45
N LEU A 330 0.91 -26.92 12.45
CA LEU A 330 -0.31 -27.70 12.67
C LEU A 330 -0.04 -29.05 13.36
N ASP A 331 1.01 -29.77 12.93
CA ASP A 331 1.40 -31.06 13.53
C ASP A 331 1.88 -30.90 14.97
N ALA A 332 2.50 -29.75 15.29
CA ALA A 332 2.87 -29.38 16.64
C ALA A 332 1.67 -28.94 17.51
N GLY A 333 0.46 -28.86 16.93
CA GLY A 333 -0.76 -28.44 17.60
C GLY A 333 -0.78 -26.96 17.97
N ILE A 334 -0.05 -26.12 17.22
CA ILE A 334 -0.03 -24.66 17.42
C ILE A 334 -1.07 -24.03 16.51
N GLY A 335 -2.10 -23.45 17.12
CA GLY A 335 -3.22 -22.86 16.37
C GLY A 335 -4.04 -23.91 15.60
N LYS A 336 -5.12 -23.42 14.98
CA LYS A 336 -5.98 -24.23 14.09
C LYS A 336 -5.97 -23.72 12.66
N ASP A 337 -5.49 -22.49 12.47
CA ASP A 337 -5.26 -21.90 11.16
C ASP A 337 -3.91 -21.20 11.13
N ILE A 338 -3.18 -21.41 10.05
CA ILE A 338 -1.84 -20.85 9.84
C ILE A 338 -1.86 -20.08 8.54
N GLU A 339 -1.51 -18.81 8.63
CA GLU A 339 -1.44 -17.88 7.52
C GLU A 339 -0.01 -17.40 7.32
N GLY A 340 0.35 -17.19 6.06
CA GLY A 340 1.60 -16.55 5.66
C GLY A 340 1.31 -15.21 5.02
N GLY A 341 2.23 -14.27 5.20
CA GLY A 341 2.16 -12.94 4.60
C GLY A 341 3.51 -12.50 4.06
N TYR A 342 3.48 -11.85 2.90
CA TYR A 342 4.61 -11.08 2.40
C TYR A 342 4.09 -9.74 1.90
N ASP A 343 4.39 -8.67 2.63
CA ASP A 343 4.07 -7.30 2.24
C ASP A 343 5.28 -6.64 1.58
N GLY A 344 5.20 -6.48 0.26
CA GLY A 344 6.24 -5.83 -0.56
C GLY A 344 5.93 -4.38 -0.95
N GLY A 345 4.78 -3.83 -0.55
CA GLY A 345 4.27 -2.52 -1.02
C GLY A 345 4.84 -1.30 -0.26
N ILE A 346 5.84 -1.52 0.59
CA ILE A 346 6.47 -0.55 1.49
C ILE A 346 8.00 -0.57 1.31
N LEU A 347 8.69 0.50 1.74
CA LEU A 347 10.13 0.66 1.54
C LEU A 347 10.96 -0.53 2.05
N GLN A 348 10.57 -1.09 3.19
CA GLN A 348 11.21 -2.25 3.82
C GLN A 348 10.18 -3.38 3.99
N PRO A 349 10.11 -4.33 3.04
CA PRO A 349 9.11 -5.39 3.03
C PRO A 349 9.09 -6.27 4.30
N VAL A 350 7.94 -6.86 4.61
CA VAL A 350 7.74 -7.72 5.79
C VAL A 350 7.32 -9.13 5.39
N PHE A 351 7.92 -10.13 6.03
CA PHE A 351 7.52 -11.53 5.98
C PHE A 351 6.89 -11.93 7.31
N SER A 352 5.70 -12.54 7.28
CA SER A 352 4.92 -12.87 8.47
C SER A 352 4.44 -14.32 8.47
N VAL A 353 4.42 -14.92 9.66
CA VAL A 353 3.78 -16.20 9.96
C VAL A 353 2.81 -15.97 11.09
N VAL A 354 1.53 -16.27 10.88
CA VAL A 354 0.47 -16.08 11.87
C VAL A 354 -0.19 -17.41 12.18
N ALA A 355 -0.32 -17.73 13.46
CA ALA A 355 -1.13 -18.84 13.95
C ALA A 355 -2.36 -18.29 14.68
N LYS A 356 -3.54 -18.59 14.15
CA LYS A 356 -4.84 -18.23 14.73
C LYS A 356 -5.39 -19.39 15.54
N PHE A 357 -6.28 -19.08 16.48
CA PHE A 357 -6.90 -20.04 17.38
C PHE A 357 -5.88 -20.83 18.24
N ALA A 358 -4.81 -20.14 18.65
CA ALA A 358 -3.75 -20.67 19.50
C ALA A 358 -3.98 -20.30 20.97
N ASN A 359 -3.00 -20.59 21.84
CA ASN A 359 -2.96 -20.13 23.21
C ASN A 359 -1.65 -19.37 23.48
N ALA A 360 -1.68 -18.36 24.35
CA ALA A 360 -0.50 -17.55 24.69
C ALA A 360 0.70 -18.39 25.20
N GLU A 361 0.42 -19.47 25.92
CA GLU A 361 1.45 -20.40 26.42
C GLU A 361 2.21 -21.15 25.30
N ASP A 362 1.65 -21.20 24.08
CA ASP A 362 2.31 -21.83 22.94
C ASP A 362 3.37 -20.94 22.28
N LYS A 363 3.54 -19.67 22.70
CA LYS A 363 4.47 -18.70 22.08
C LYS A 363 5.89 -19.26 21.88
N ASP A 364 6.50 -19.79 22.93
CA ASP A 364 7.90 -20.26 22.85
C ASP A 364 8.01 -21.48 21.93
N LYS A 365 7.00 -22.35 21.94
CA LYS A 365 6.91 -23.52 21.06
C LYS A 365 6.67 -23.10 19.60
N PHE A 366 5.86 -22.08 19.37
CA PHE A 366 5.62 -21.49 18.06
C PHE A 366 6.91 -21.00 17.43
N VAL A 367 7.66 -20.16 18.15
CA VAL A 367 8.95 -19.64 17.67
C VAL A 367 9.97 -20.77 17.48
N SER A 368 10.01 -21.77 18.38
CA SER A 368 10.95 -22.89 18.24
C SER A 368 10.64 -23.74 17.01
N VAL A 369 9.36 -24.08 16.76
CA VAL A 369 8.95 -24.87 15.59
C VAL A 369 9.26 -24.12 14.29
N ILE A 370 9.04 -22.80 14.24
CA ILE A 370 9.44 -21.98 13.08
C ILE A 370 10.94 -22.10 12.85
N ARG A 371 11.76 -21.79 13.87
CA ARG A 371 13.22 -21.80 13.74
C ARG A 371 13.78 -23.16 13.37
N GLU A 372 13.33 -24.23 14.03
CA GLU A 372 13.79 -25.59 13.76
C GLU A 372 13.41 -26.05 12.35
N THR A 373 12.20 -25.72 11.89
CA THR A 373 11.73 -26.06 10.55
C THR A 373 12.51 -25.28 9.50
N LEU A 374 12.68 -23.97 9.66
CA LEU A 374 13.48 -23.15 8.76
C LEU A 374 14.94 -23.62 8.71
N GLN A 375 15.55 -23.92 9.86
CA GLN A 375 16.92 -24.44 9.92
C GLN A 375 17.04 -25.77 9.18
N LYS A 376 16.11 -26.70 9.40
CA LYS A 376 16.08 -27.98 8.69
C LYS A 376 15.96 -27.79 7.18
N LEU A 377 15.10 -26.89 6.72
CA LEU A 377 14.92 -26.59 5.30
C LEU A 377 16.16 -25.90 4.71
N ALA A 378 16.76 -24.97 5.44
CA ALA A 378 17.99 -24.29 5.04
C ALA A 378 19.17 -25.27 4.92
N ASP A 379 19.25 -26.30 5.77
CA ASP A 379 20.32 -27.30 5.74
C ASP A 379 20.08 -28.40 4.69
N ALA A 380 18.87 -28.96 4.66
CA ALA A 380 18.52 -30.09 3.81
C ALA A 380 18.15 -29.70 2.36
N GLY A 381 17.72 -28.46 2.14
CA GLY A 381 17.22 -27.95 0.87
C GLY A 381 15.69 -28.01 0.76
N LEU A 382 15.14 -27.08 -0.02
CA LEU A 382 13.73 -27.01 -0.39
C LEU A 382 13.43 -27.95 -1.56
N GLU A 383 12.16 -28.39 -1.66
CA GLU A 383 11.75 -29.18 -2.81
C GLU A 383 11.74 -28.31 -4.07
N LYS A 384 12.65 -28.60 -5.00
CA LYS A 384 12.78 -27.87 -6.27
C LYS A 384 11.46 -27.77 -7.06
N LYS A 385 10.62 -28.81 -7.01
CA LYS A 385 9.32 -28.79 -7.69
C LYS A 385 8.37 -27.76 -7.08
N ALA A 386 8.39 -27.59 -5.76
CA ALA A 386 7.58 -26.59 -5.07
C ALA A 386 8.04 -25.17 -5.46
N LEU A 387 9.36 -24.91 -5.45
CA LEU A 387 9.93 -23.64 -5.92
C LEU A 387 9.54 -23.33 -7.37
N LEU A 388 9.69 -24.30 -8.28
CA LEU A 388 9.29 -24.11 -9.68
C LEU A 388 7.78 -23.91 -9.84
N ALA A 389 6.95 -24.59 -9.04
CA ALA A 389 5.51 -24.40 -9.06
C ALA A 389 5.11 -22.99 -8.60
N ALA A 390 5.73 -22.49 -7.53
CA ALA A 390 5.54 -21.14 -7.03
C ALA A 390 5.92 -20.09 -8.08
N ILE A 391 7.12 -20.20 -8.67
CA ILE A 391 7.58 -19.26 -9.70
C ILE A 391 6.68 -19.32 -10.94
N ASN A 392 6.27 -20.52 -11.36
CA ASN A 392 5.34 -20.67 -12.49
C ASN A 392 3.96 -20.08 -12.18
N ASN A 393 3.49 -20.11 -10.93
CA ASN A 393 2.23 -19.49 -10.54
C ASN A 393 2.32 -17.96 -10.64
N LEU A 394 3.40 -17.36 -10.12
CA LEU A 394 3.66 -15.92 -10.25
C LEU A 394 3.74 -15.50 -11.72
N GLU A 395 4.54 -16.22 -12.52
CA GLU A 395 4.67 -15.94 -13.95
C GLU A 395 3.32 -16.09 -14.69
N PHE A 396 2.53 -17.11 -14.35
CA PHE A 396 1.23 -17.33 -14.97
C PHE A 396 0.27 -16.18 -14.65
N LYS A 397 0.13 -15.79 -13.38
CA LYS A 397 -0.73 -14.67 -12.96
C LYS A 397 -0.35 -13.37 -13.68
N PHE A 398 0.94 -13.06 -13.73
CA PHE A 398 1.43 -11.86 -14.42
C PHE A 398 1.16 -11.89 -15.92
N ARG A 399 1.35 -13.03 -16.59
CA ARG A 399 1.08 -13.17 -18.03
C ARG A 399 -0.41 -13.15 -18.38
N GLU A 400 -1.22 -13.75 -17.52
CA GLU A 400 -2.67 -13.77 -17.68
C GLU A 400 -3.23 -12.36 -17.56
N ALA A 401 -2.69 -11.55 -16.63
CA ALA A 401 -3.07 -10.17 -16.39
C ALA A 401 -4.60 -10.01 -16.24
N ASP A 402 -5.25 -11.05 -15.71
CA ASP A 402 -6.67 -11.07 -15.35
C ASP A 402 -6.79 -10.83 -13.85
N TYR A 403 -7.20 -9.62 -13.51
CA TYR A 403 -7.37 -9.16 -12.13
C TYR A 403 -8.87 -9.02 -11.79
N GLY A 404 -9.74 -9.73 -12.50
CA GLY A 404 -11.18 -9.68 -12.30
C GLY A 404 -11.75 -8.29 -12.61
N ASN A 405 -12.29 -7.63 -11.58
CA ASN A 405 -12.91 -6.31 -11.74
C ASN A 405 -11.89 -5.16 -11.84
N PHE A 406 -10.60 -5.41 -11.54
CA PHE A 406 -9.57 -4.40 -11.61
C PHE A 406 -8.94 -4.37 -13.02
N PRO A 407 -8.91 -3.21 -13.70
CA PRO A 407 -8.23 -3.08 -14.99
C PRO A 407 -6.74 -3.41 -14.88
N ARG A 408 -6.16 -4.15 -15.83
CA ARG A 408 -4.71 -4.46 -15.80
C ARG A 408 -3.82 -3.22 -15.75
N GLY A 409 -4.20 -2.14 -16.43
CA GLY A 409 -3.48 -0.88 -16.41
C GLY A 409 -3.42 -0.24 -15.02
N LEU A 410 -4.44 -0.48 -14.18
CA LEU A 410 -4.47 -0.04 -12.79
C LEU A 410 -3.44 -0.81 -11.97
N MET A 411 -3.42 -2.14 -12.11
CA MET A 411 -2.46 -2.99 -11.40
C MET A 411 -1.02 -2.63 -11.76
N TYR A 412 -0.73 -2.46 -13.06
CA TYR A 412 0.60 -2.00 -13.48
C TYR A 412 0.95 -0.62 -12.89
N GLY A 413 -0.02 0.29 -12.80
CA GLY A 413 0.18 1.59 -12.16
C GLY A 413 0.54 1.47 -10.68
N ILE A 414 -0.17 0.61 -9.95
CA ILE A 414 0.11 0.30 -8.54
C ILE A 414 1.50 -0.32 -8.40
N ASP A 415 1.82 -1.35 -9.20
CA ASP A 415 3.13 -2.02 -9.19
C ASP A 415 4.29 -1.03 -9.42
N THR A 416 4.09 0.03 -10.20
CA THR A 416 5.17 1.02 -10.42
C THR A 416 5.54 1.76 -9.14
N PHE A 417 4.61 1.93 -8.19
CA PHE A 417 4.90 2.62 -6.92
C PHE A 417 5.85 1.83 -6.02
N ASP A 418 5.96 0.51 -6.18
CA ASP A 418 6.81 -0.32 -5.33
C ASP A 418 8.30 0.00 -5.49
N SER A 419 8.71 0.58 -6.63
CA SER A 419 10.07 1.12 -6.82
C SER A 419 10.09 2.63 -7.06
N TRP A 420 9.13 3.18 -7.82
CA TRP A 420 9.13 4.59 -8.22
C TRP A 420 8.95 5.57 -7.06
N LEU A 421 8.21 5.15 -6.02
CA LEU A 421 7.99 5.98 -4.85
C LEU A 421 9.30 6.24 -4.09
N TYR A 422 10.26 5.31 -4.17
CA TYR A 422 11.52 5.36 -3.41
C TYR A 422 12.74 5.72 -4.26
N ASP A 423 12.72 5.41 -5.56
CA ASP A 423 13.72 5.86 -6.54
C ASP A 423 13.04 6.44 -7.80
N ASP A 424 13.21 7.75 -7.98
CA ASP A 424 12.66 8.51 -9.10
C ASP A 424 13.11 7.99 -10.48
N ASN A 425 14.18 7.19 -10.55
CA ASN A 425 14.74 6.64 -11.80
C ASN A 425 14.35 5.18 -12.08
N ALA A 426 13.63 4.54 -11.17
CA ALA A 426 13.31 3.11 -11.22
C ALA A 426 11.80 2.79 -11.44
N PRO A 427 11.04 3.48 -12.32
CA PRO A 427 9.59 3.29 -12.38
C PRO A 427 9.12 2.01 -13.07
N PHE A 428 10.04 1.25 -13.68
CA PHE A 428 9.70 0.14 -14.56
C PHE A 428 10.09 -1.23 -14.00
N ASP A 429 10.76 -1.28 -12.85
CA ASP A 429 11.45 -2.49 -12.41
C ASP A 429 10.45 -3.60 -12.06
N TYR A 430 9.34 -3.25 -11.40
CA TYR A 430 8.23 -4.15 -11.09
C TYR A 430 7.35 -4.53 -12.30
N LEU A 431 7.55 -3.87 -13.46
CA LEU A 431 6.87 -4.22 -14.71
C LEU A 431 7.64 -5.23 -15.57
N LYS A 432 8.87 -5.60 -15.16
CA LYS A 432 9.77 -6.51 -15.90
C LYS A 432 9.90 -7.87 -15.20
N GLN A 433 8.76 -8.46 -14.83
CA GLN A 433 8.71 -9.64 -13.96
C GLN A 433 9.20 -10.93 -14.65
N LEU A 434 9.16 -11.03 -15.97
CA LEU A 434 9.54 -12.27 -16.67
C LEU A 434 11.04 -12.57 -16.56
N GLU A 435 11.88 -11.55 -16.59
CA GLU A 435 13.33 -11.69 -16.38
C GLU A 435 13.63 -12.11 -14.94
N VAL A 436 12.88 -11.57 -13.96
CA VAL A 436 12.96 -11.98 -12.55
C VAL A 436 12.55 -13.44 -12.39
N CYS A 437 11.43 -13.87 -12.98
CA CYS A 437 11.02 -15.28 -12.95
C CYS A 437 12.08 -16.20 -13.59
N GLN A 438 12.70 -15.78 -14.68
CA GLN A 438 13.79 -16.55 -15.31
C GLN A 438 15.01 -16.64 -14.39
N PHE A 439 15.41 -15.53 -13.77
CA PHE A 439 16.49 -15.50 -12.78
C PHE A 439 16.20 -16.48 -11.63
N LEU A 440 15.02 -16.40 -11.02
CA LEU A 440 14.62 -17.26 -9.89
C LEU A 440 14.58 -18.73 -10.29
N LYS A 441 14.13 -19.06 -11.51
CA LYS A 441 14.19 -20.44 -12.04
C LYS A 441 15.61 -20.97 -12.11
N GLU A 442 16.57 -20.15 -12.51
CA GLU A 442 18.00 -20.53 -12.50
C GLU A 442 18.50 -20.75 -11.06
N GLN A 443 18.10 -19.87 -10.14
CA GLN A 443 18.47 -19.97 -8.72
C GLN A 443 17.96 -21.26 -8.04
N THR A 444 16.88 -21.88 -8.53
CA THR A 444 16.43 -23.21 -8.03
C THR A 444 17.42 -24.37 -8.27
N LYS A 445 18.51 -24.15 -9.01
CA LYS A 445 19.58 -25.14 -9.20
C LYS A 445 20.65 -25.08 -8.11
N GLY A 446 20.75 -23.96 -7.41
CA GLY A 446 21.72 -23.71 -6.34
C GLY A 446 21.09 -23.82 -4.95
N ARG A 447 21.66 -23.07 -4.00
CA ARG A 447 21.18 -22.94 -2.61
C ARG A 447 20.63 -21.55 -2.29
N TYR A 448 20.28 -20.78 -3.32
CA TYR A 448 19.89 -19.37 -3.19
C TYR A 448 18.74 -19.18 -2.18
N PHE A 449 17.68 -19.96 -2.30
CA PHE A 449 16.51 -19.85 -1.42
C PHE A 449 16.83 -20.28 0.02
N GLU A 450 17.67 -21.29 0.20
CA GLU A 450 18.16 -21.72 1.50
C GLU A 450 19.06 -20.67 2.17
N GLU A 451 19.88 -19.98 1.38
CA GLU A 451 20.71 -18.86 1.84
C GLU A 451 19.85 -17.66 2.22
N LEU A 452 18.75 -17.40 1.49
CA LEU A 452 17.76 -16.39 1.87
C LEU A 452 17.05 -16.74 3.18
N ILE A 453 16.59 -17.99 3.36
CA ILE A 453 16.02 -18.45 4.63
C ILE A 453 17.02 -18.20 5.77
N LYS A 454 18.28 -18.57 5.58
CA LYS A 454 19.30 -18.41 6.61
C LYS A 454 19.54 -16.94 6.97
N SER A 455 19.81 -16.11 5.98
CA SER A 455 20.18 -14.70 6.18
C SER A 455 19.02 -13.84 6.66
N PHE A 456 17.84 -13.98 6.06
CA PHE A 456 16.70 -13.11 6.33
C PHE A 456 15.71 -13.66 7.35
N LEU A 457 15.52 -14.99 7.43
CA LEU A 457 14.48 -15.58 8.30
C LEU A 457 15.04 -16.21 9.58
N ILE A 458 16.32 -16.58 9.63
CA ILE A 458 16.93 -17.21 10.82
C ILE A 458 17.86 -16.24 11.55
N GLU A 459 18.82 -15.63 10.84
CA GLU A 459 19.88 -14.80 11.44
C GLU A 459 19.45 -13.34 11.66
N ASN A 460 18.35 -12.91 11.05
CA ASN A 460 17.87 -11.55 11.12
C ASN A 460 17.23 -11.23 12.48
N THR A 461 17.75 -10.22 13.15
CA THR A 461 17.27 -9.75 14.45
C THR A 461 16.21 -8.66 14.33
N HIS A 462 16.01 -8.08 13.15
CA HIS A 462 14.94 -7.13 12.89
C HIS A 462 13.62 -7.87 12.65
N ALA A 463 13.12 -8.41 13.75
CA ALA A 463 11.96 -9.28 13.81
C ALA A 463 11.11 -8.93 15.03
N SER A 464 9.85 -9.33 15.01
CA SER A 464 8.96 -9.25 16.15
C SER A 464 8.21 -10.56 16.38
N VAL A 465 7.86 -10.82 17.64
CA VAL A 465 6.92 -11.86 18.05
C VAL A 465 5.77 -11.18 18.78
N ILE A 466 4.55 -11.37 18.29
CA ILE A 466 3.35 -10.79 18.87
C ILE A 466 2.49 -11.91 19.44
N VAL A 467 2.02 -11.71 20.67
CA VAL A 467 0.98 -12.50 21.32
C VAL A 467 -0.23 -11.58 21.49
N MET A 468 -1.29 -11.82 20.73
CA MET A 468 -2.50 -11.02 20.80
C MET A 468 -3.61 -11.86 21.43
N GLU A 469 -3.89 -11.58 22.69
CA GLU A 469 -4.78 -12.36 23.57
C GLU A 469 -6.22 -11.82 23.53
N PRO A 470 -7.23 -12.70 23.46
CA PRO A 470 -8.61 -12.30 23.58
C PRO A 470 -8.91 -11.85 25.01
N GLU A 471 -9.56 -10.71 25.18
CA GLU A 471 -10.00 -10.23 26.48
C GLU A 471 -11.49 -9.85 26.46
N CYS A 472 -12.28 -10.58 27.26
CA CYS A 472 -13.67 -10.24 27.49
C CYS A 472 -13.80 -8.88 28.16
N ASN A 473 -14.81 -8.11 27.70
CA ASN A 473 -15.15 -6.79 28.23
C ASN A 473 -14.01 -5.75 28.12
N LEU A 474 -13.06 -5.95 27.20
CA LEU A 474 -11.96 -4.99 27.00
C LEU A 474 -12.50 -3.60 26.63
N THR A 475 -13.43 -3.50 25.69
CA THR A 475 -14.04 -2.21 25.27
C THR A 475 -14.66 -1.47 26.46
N ALA A 476 -15.44 -2.17 27.31
CA ALA A 476 -16.03 -1.55 28.49
C ALA A 476 -14.98 -1.10 29.52
N LYS A 477 -13.90 -1.87 29.70
CA LYS A 477 -12.78 -1.48 30.58
C LYS A 477 -11.99 -0.28 30.05
N GLU A 478 -11.91 -0.12 28.73
CA GLU A 478 -11.28 1.03 28.10
C GLU A 478 -12.16 2.27 28.22
N ASP A 479 -13.46 2.15 28.02
CA ASP A 479 -14.43 3.25 28.17
C ASP A 479 -14.49 3.77 29.62
N GLU A 480 -14.28 2.92 30.63
CA GLU A 480 -14.19 3.34 32.05
C GLU A 480 -12.88 4.07 32.41
N ARG A 481 -11.85 4.02 31.56
CA ARG A 481 -10.54 4.65 31.80
C ARG A 481 -10.42 6.06 31.21
N VAL A 482 -11.33 6.43 30.31
CA VAL A 482 -11.45 7.76 29.70
C VAL A 482 -12.37 8.62 30.55
#